data_AF-A0A0N4WBL7-F1
#
_entry.id   AF-A0A0N4WBL7-F1
#
_cell.length_a   1.000
_cell.length_b   1.000
_cell.length_c   1.000
_cell.angle_alpha   90.00
_cell.angle_beta   90.00
_cell.angle_gamma   90.00
#
_symmetry.space_group_name_H-M   'P 1'
#
loop_
_entity.id
_entity.type
_entity.pdbx_description
1 polymer ?
#
loop_
_entity_poly.entity_id
_entity_poly.type
_entity_poly.pdbx_seq_one_letter_code
_entity_poly.pdbx_strand_id
1 'polypeptide(L)'
;NSKKSKGIVVVSGGNAKVETLEDDEVYKRFKEIPRFLPILRHAIGKKDIPQSEIPHKVNSRPLFRMATRFQQHLKICATTIAADQSHINQLVKSVNTRLCHLKNYMPVEQFCLVDASVVAISNRLNERKKMTDNLIANLQDLDKLRDDVVHIRLLFEHLVPMVETINEILVPSERLPPLALSRVLDRTPVSTSESSEQSTPRHNPSGSGSQSRSAVSQDKTTRISPIEEVRVVDRRK
;
A
#
# COMPACT_ATOMS: atom_id res chain seq x y z
N ASN A 1 -50.02 -45.42 17.05
CA ASN A 1 -48.82 -45.00 16.29
C ASN A 1 -47.60 -44.95 17.20
N SER A 2 -46.80 -46.03 17.22
CA SER A 2 -45.56 -46.14 18.00
C SER A 2 -44.36 -45.90 17.09
N LYS A 3 -43.63 -44.79 17.26
CA LYS A 3 -42.35 -44.54 16.60
C LYS A 3 -41.23 -45.09 17.49
N LYS A 4 -40.59 -46.18 17.07
CA LYS A 4 -39.42 -46.77 17.74
C LYS A 4 -38.18 -45.89 17.50
N SER A 5 -37.50 -45.50 18.57
CA SER A 5 -36.22 -44.79 18.54
C SER A 5 -35.10 -45.73 18.05
N LYS A 6 -34.29 -45.29 17.08
CA LYS A 6 -33.11 -46.03 16.62
C LYS A 6 -32.01 -45.89 17.69
N GLY A 7 -31.64 -47.02 18.32
CA GLY A 7 -30.60 -47.09 19.34
C GLY A 7 -29.21 -46.84 18.77
N ILE A 8 -28.38 -46.12 19.53
CA ILE A 8 -26.98 -45.87 19.22
C ILE A 8 -26.19 -47.11 19.64
N VAL A 9 -25.43 -47.69 18.71
CA VAL A 9 -24.52 -48.80 18.97
C VAL A 9 -23.11 -48.22 19.15
N VAL A 10 -22.58 -48.30 20.37
CA VAL A 10 -21.20 -47.96 20.67
C VAL A 10 -20.36 -49.22 20.48
N VAL A 11 -19.44 -49.20 19.53
CA VAL A 11 -18.48 -50.29 19.30
C VAL A 11 -17.26 -50.03 20.18
N SER A 12 -17.00 -50.91 21.14
CA SER A 12 -15.75 -50.87 21.92
C SER A 12 -14.55 -51.04 20.99
N GLY A 13 -13.61 -50.10 21.05
CA GLY A 13 -12.35 -50.16 20.30
C GLY A 13 -11.58 -51.45 20.63
N GLY A 14 -11.06 -52.09 19.58
CA GLY A 14 -10.29 -53.33 19.68
C GLY A 14 -9.04 -53.18 20.55
N ASN A 15 -8.67 -54.28 21.20
CA ASN A 15 -7.57 -54.41 22.14
C ASN A 15 -6.20 -54.28 21.43
N ALA A 16 -5.81 -53.07 21.06
CA ALA A 16 -4.43 -52.77 20.67
C ALA A 16 -3.63 -52.49 21.95
N LYS A 17 -2.51 -53.21 22.16
CA LYS A 17 -1.57 -52.90 23.25
C LYS A 17 -1.16 -51.44 23.12
N VAL A 18 -1.58 -50.62 24.08
CA VAL A 18 -1.13 -49.24 24.19
C VAL A 18 0.32 -49.30 24.65
N GLU A 19 1.26 -48.94 23.78
CA GLU A 19 2.66 -48.76 24.15
C GLU A 19 2.73 -47.75 25.29
N THR A 20 3.28 -48.19 26.42
CA THR A 20 3.44 -47.31 27.58
C THR A 20 4.73 -46.53 27.46
N LEU A 21 4.82 -45.35 28.09
CA LEU A 21 6.05 -44.54 28.11
C LEU A 21 7.29 -45.30 28.60
N GLU A 22 7.11 -46.39 29.35
CA GLU A 22 8.19 -47.23 29.86
C GLU A 22 8.72 -48.23 28.82
N ASP A 23 7.98 -48.45 27.73
CA ASP A 23 8.39 -49.27 26.59
C ASP A 23 9.21 -48.45 25.58
N ASP A 24 9.21 -47.11 25.68
CA ASP A 24 9.93 -46.21 24.78
C ASP A 24 11.46 -46.33 24.97
N GLU A 25 12.12 -46.86 23.94
CA GLU A 25 13.57 -47.02 23.83
C GLU A 25 14.34 -45.70 23.99
N VAL A 26 13.74 -44.56 23.63
CA VAL A 26 14.33 -43.24 23.81
C VAL A 26 14.28 -42.83 25.28
N TYR A 27 13.15 -43.09 25.96
CA TYR A 27 13.00 -42.79 27.38
C TYR A 27 13.93 -43.64 28.25
N LYS A 28 14.16 -44.92 27.89
CA LYS A 28 15.17 -45.78 28.53
C LYS A 28 16.58 -45.22 28.37
N ARG A 29 16.96 -44.79 27.16
CA ARG A 29 18.28 -44.15 26.91
C ARG A 29 18.48 -42.88 27.73
N PHE A 30 17.44 -42.09 27.96
CA PHE A 30 17.54 -40.91 28.85
C PHE A 30 17.81 -41.26 30.32
N LYS A 31 17.35 -42.43 30.80
CA LYS A 31 17.66 -42.90 32.16
C LYS A 31 19.11 -43.35 32.31
N GLU A 32 19.77 -43.78 31.22
CA GLU A 32 21.17 -44.20 31.21
C GLU A 32 22.16 -43.03 31.24
N ILE A 33 21.73 -41.82 30.88
CA ILE A 33 22.60 -40.63 30.87
C ILE A 33 23.01 -40.30 32.32
N PRO A 34 24.32 -40.28 32.63
CA PRO A 34 24.82 -39.90 33.95
C PRO A 34 24.35 -38.48 34.29
N ARG A 35 23.71 -38.31 35.45
CA ARG A 35 23.28 -37.00 35.91
C ARG A 35 24.48 -36.22 36.45
N PHE A 36 24.92 -35.22 35.71
CA PHE A 36 25.95 -34.30 36.17
C PHE A 36 25.33 -33.26 37.10
N LEU A 37 25.71 -33.29 38.37
CA LEU A 37 25.37 -32.21 39.29
C LEU A 37 26.28 -31.00 39.02
N PRO A 38 25.78 -29.76 39.14
CA PRO A 38 26.59 -28.56 38.99
C PRO A 38 27.80 -28.61 39.93
N ILE A 39 29.01 -28.43 39.39
CA ILE A 39 30.23 -28.38 40.20
C ILE A 39 30.26 -27.03 40.93
N LEU A 40 29.90 -27.04 42.21
CA LEU A 40 30.00 -25.85 43.06
C LEU A 40 31.48 -25.60 43.37
N ARG A 41 32.03 -24.45 42.90
CA ARG A 41 33.44 -24.09 43.11
C ARG A 41 33.87 -24.10 44.58
N HIS A 42 32.95 -23.88 45.52
CA HIS A 42 33.21 -23.93 46.96
C HIS A 42 33.43 -25.34 47.54
N ALA A 43 33.13 -26.39 46.77
CA ALA A 43 33.33 -27.80 47.15
C ALA A 43 34.62 -28.41 46.59
N ILE A 44 35.35 -27.69 45.74
CA ILE A 44 36.62 -28.16 45.19
C ILE A 44 37.69 -28.08 46.29
N GLY A 45 38.21 -29.24 46.70
CA GLY A 45 39.31 -29.35 47.67
C GLY A 45 38.90 -29.64 49.12
N LYS A 46 37.59 -29.71 49.43
CA LYS A 46 37.12 -30.12 50.77
C LYS A 46 36.49 -31.51 50.67
N LYS A 47 37.26 -32.52 51.09
CA LYS A 47 36.76 -33.87 51.35
C LYS A 47 35.81 -33.74 52.56
N ASP A 48 34.53 -34.05 52.36
CA ASP A 48 33.48 -34.09 53.38
C ASP A 48 32.86 -32.74 53.80
N ILE A 49 32.28 -31.99 52.85
CA ILE A 49 31.23 -31.01 53.17
C ILE A 49 29.89 -31.76 53.25
N PRO A 50 29.19 -31.83 54.41
CA PRO A 50 27.84 -32.35 54.45
C PRO A 50 26.95 -31.53 53.51
N GLN A 51 26.22 -32.21 52.61
CA GLN A 51 25.31 -31.64 51.60
C GLN A 51 24.22 -30.68 52.15
N SER A 52 24.18 -30.42 53.45
CA SER A 52 23.04 -29.82 54.14
C SER A 52 23.08 -28.29 54.30
N GLU A 53 24.21 -27.61 54.09
CA GLU A 53 24.33 -26.19 54.50
C GLU A 53 24.73 -25.21 53.40
N ILE A 54 24.18 -25.36 52.19
CA ILE A 54 24.00 -24.19 51.32
C ILE A 54 22.60 -24.16 50.72
N PRO A 55 21.55 -23.89 51.52
CA PRO A 55 20.39 -23.26 50.95
C PRO A 55 20.75 -21.78 50.75
N HIS A 56 21.07 -21.39 49.52
CA HIS A 56 20.83 -20.00 49.08
C HIS A 56 19.30 -19.79 49.09
N LYS A 57 18.71 -19.72 50.29
CA LYS A 57 17.30 -19.43 50.50
C LYS A 57 17.09 -18.00 50.06
N VAL A 58 16.68 -17.83 48.81
CA VAL A 58 16.18 -16.57 48.29
C VAL A 58 15.17 -16.05 49.30
N ASN A 59 15.42 -14.87 49.87
CA ASN A 59 14.54 -14.29 50.88
C ASN A 59 13.13 -14.21 50.28
N SER A 60 12.16 -14.89 50.89
CA SER A 60 10.80 -15.01 50.35
C SER A 60 10.03 -13.69 50.43
N ARG A 61 10.45 -12.76 51.30
CA ARG A 61 9.77 -11.48 51.54
C ARG A 61 9.88 -10.53 50.34
N PRO A 62 11.07 -10.30 49.72
CA PRO A 62 11.17 -9.60 48.44
C PRO A 62 10.37 -10.25 47.31
N LEU A 63 10.44 -11.58 47.17
CA LEU A 63 9.74 -12.32 46.11
C LEU A 63 8.22 -12.18 46.24
N PHE A 64 7.69 -12.31 47.46
CA PHE A 64 6.28 -12.11 47.75
C PHE A 64 5.82 -10.69 47.41
N ARG A 65 6.58 -9.65 47.83
CA ARG A 65 6.26 -8.25 47.50
C ARG A 65 6.25 -8.01 45.99
N MET A 66 7.19 -8.61 45.27
CA MET A 66 7.24 -8.54 43.81
C MET A 66 6.02 -9.21 43.18
N ALA A 67 5.70 -10.44 43.60
CA ALA A 67 4.53 -11.18 43.12
C ALA A 67 3.22 -10.42 43.38
N THR A 68 3.05 -9.81 44.55
CA THR A 68 1.86 -8.99 44.86
C THR A 68 1.76 -7.76 43.96
N ARG A 69 2.87 -7.07 43.70
CA ARG A 69 2.89 -5.94 42.76
C ARG A 69 2.54 -6.37 41.34
N PHE A 70 3.08 -7.51 40.89
CA PHE A 70 2.73 -8.09 39.59
C PHE A 70 1.24 -8.45 39.52
N GLN A 71 0.69 -9.10 40.55
CA GLN A 71 -0.74 -9.42 40.62
C GLN A 71 -1.62 -8.17 40.54
N GLN A 72 -1.27 -7.11 41.27
CA GLN A 72 -2.00 -5.84 41.24
C GLN A 72 -1.94 -5.20 39.85
N HIS A 73 -0.76 -5.16 39.23
CA HIS A 73 -0.59 -4.61 37.89
C HIS A 73 -1.39 -5.39 36.85
N LEU A 74 -1.30 -6.73 36.87
CA LEU A 74 -2.09 -7.60 35.98
C LEU A 74 -3.59 -7.41 36.17
N LYS A 75 -4.04 -7.22 37.41
CA LYS A 75 -5.44 -6.92 37.71
C LYS A 75 -5.88 -5.60 37.10
N ILE A 76 -5.08 -4.54 37.23
CA ILE A 76 -5.36 -3.23 36.62
C ILE A 76 -5.45 -3.38 35.09
N CYS A 77 -4.46 -4.01 34.46
CA CYS A 77 -4.48 -4.27 33.02
C CYS A 77 -5.73 -5.02 32.58
N ALA A 78 -6.10 -6.09 33.29
CA ALA A 78 -7.30 -6.87 32.98
C ALA A 78 -8.58 -6.03 33.08
N THR A 79 -8.70 -5.18 34.10
CA THR A 79 -9.85 -4.29 34.25
C THR A 79 -9.94 -3.23 33.16
N THR A 80 -8.81 -2.65 32.76
CA THR A 80 -8.76 -1.68 31.65
C THR A 80 -9.14 -2.33 30.33
N ILE A 81 -8.56 -3.50 30.03
CA ILE A 81 -8.88 -4.26 28.81
C ILE A 81 -10.36 -4.63 28.77
N ALA A 82 -10.94 -5.07 29.89
CA ALA A 82 -12.36 -5.41 29.95
C ALA A 82 -13.27 -4.18 29.72
N ALA A 83 -12.88 -3.01 30.23
CA ALA A 83 -13.59 -1.75 29.98
C ALA A 83 -13.53 -1.36 28.49
N ASP A 84 -12.35 -1.43 27.88
CA ASP A 84 -12.15 -1.13 26.45
C ASP A 84 -12.93 -2.10 25.57
N GLN A 85 -12.89 -3.40 25.88
CA GLN A 85 -13.68 -4.42 25.17
C GLN A 85 -15.18 -4.16 25.28
N SER A 86 -15.67 -3.75 26.45
CA SER A 86 -17.07 -3.37 26.63
C SER A 86 -17.43 -2.17 25.76
N HIS A 87 -16.58 -1.15 25.73
CA HIS A 87 -16.77 0.04 24.91
C HIS A 87 -16.78 -0.27 23.40
N ILE A 88 -15.81 -1.05 22.91
CA ILE A 88 -15.76 -1.51 21.52
C ILE A 88 -17.03 -2.28 21.17
N ASN A 89 -17.49 -3.18 22.03
CA ASN A 89 -18.73 -3.93 21.80
C ASN A 89 -19.96 -3.02 21.67
N GLN A 90 -20.03 -1.92 22.43
CA GLN A 90 -21.10 -0.93 22.29
C GLN A 90 -21.03 -0.20 20.94
N LEU A 91 -19.83 0.20 20.51
CA LEU A 91 -19.62 0.84 19.21
C LEU A 91 -20.02 -0.07 18.04
N VAL A 92 -19.59 -1.34 18.08
CA VAL A 92 -19.96 -2.34 17.07
C VAL A 92 -21.47 -2.52 16.98
N LYS A 93 -22.16 -2.63 18.13
CA LYS A 93 -23.63 -2.71 18.17
C LYS A 93 -24.29 -1.46 17.58
N SER A 94 -23.78 -0.27 17.90
CA SER A 94 -24.30 0.99 17.35
C SER A 94 -24.14 1.06 15.82
N VAL A 95 -22.96 0.70 15.30
CA VAL A 95 -22.70 0.65 13.86
C VAL A 95 -23.62 -0.36 13.18
N ASN A 96 -23.75 -1.57 13.75
CA ASN A 96 -24.63 -2.61 13.21
C ASN A 96 -26.09 -2.16 13.18
N THR A 97 -26.57 -1.52 14.26
CA THR A 97 -27.92 -0.94 14.28
C THR A 97 -28.09 0.12 13.20
N ARG A 98 -27.12 1.03 13.01
CA ARG A 98 -27.18 2.05 11.95
C ARG A 98 -27.17 1.44 10.55
N LEU A 99 -26.38 0.39 10.33
CA LEU A 99 -26.32 -0.34 9.07
C LEU A 99 -27.62 -1.09 8.78
N CYS A 100 -28.21 -1.73 9.79
CA CYS A 100 -29.55 -2.30 9.72
C CYS A 100 -30.61 -1.23 9.40
N HIS A 101 -30.55 -0.05 10.03
CA HIS A 101 -31.47 1.04 9.71
C HIS A 101 -31.28 1.52 8.27
N LEU A 102 -30.04 1.72 7.80
CA LEU A 102 -29.75 2.13 6.43
C LEU A 102 -30.27 1.09 5.41
N LYS A 103 -30.06 -0.19 5.70
CA LYS A 103 -30.54 -1.30 4.87
C LYS A 103 -32.07 -1.42 4.84
N ASN A 104 -32.75 -1.05 5.92
CA ASN A 104 -34.22 -1.10 6.00
C ASN A 104 -34.90 0.21 5.52
N TYR A 105 -34.20 1.35 5.51
CA TYR A 105 -34.73 2.66 5.08
C TYR A 105 -34.41 3.03 3.63
N MET A 106 -33.44 2.38 2.98
CA MET A 106 -33.27 2.51 1.52
C MET A 106 -34.09 1.43 0.82
N PRO A 107 -35.13 1.78 0.04
CA PRO A 107 -35.80 0.80 -0.80
C PRO A 107 -34.78 0.17 -1.75
N VAL A 108 -34.90 -1.13 -2.03
CA VAL A 108 -33.96 -1.92 -2.85
C VAL A 108 -33.60 -1.21 -4.16
N GLU A 109 -34.55 -0.47 -4.74
CA GLU A 109 -34.35 0.35 -5.95
C GLU A 109 -33.25 1.41 -5.80
N GLN A 110 -33.21 2.13 -4.67
CA GLN A 110 -32.20 3.18 -4.43
C GLN A 110 -30.81 2.59 -4.19
N PHE A 111 -30.72 1.42 -3.57
CA PHE A 111 -29.46 0.70 -3.39
C PHE A 111 -28.91 0.22 -4.75
N CYS A 112 -29.76 -0.36 -5.60
CA CYS A 112 -29.39 -0.78 -6.95
C CYS A 112 -28.96 0.39 -7.85
N LEU A 113 -29.59 1.56 -7.72
CA LEU A 113 -29.21 2.77 -8.47
C LEU A 113 -27.82 3.27 -8.07
N VAL A 114 -27.49 3.24 -6.78
CA VAL A 114 -26.15 3.61 -6.28
C VAL A 114 -25.10 2.63 -6.79
N ASP A 115 -25.35 1.33 -6.72
CA ASP A 115 -24.43 0.31 -7.24
C ASP A 115 -24.20 0.48 -8.75
N ALA A 116 -25.27 0.69 -9.53
CA ALA A 116 -25.17 0.95 -10.96
C ALA A 116 -24.37 2.23 -11.27
N SER A 117 -24.58 3.30 -10.50
CA SER A 117 -23.83 4.55 -10.62
C SER A 117 -22.35 4.37 -10.27
N VAL A 118 -22.03 3.58 -9.24
CA VAL A 118 -20.64 3.28 -8.85
C VAL A 118 -19.93 2.52 -9.97
N VAL A 119 -20.58 1.51 -10.56
CA VAL A 119 -20.04 0.76 -11.71
C VAL A 119 -19.82 1.68 -12.91
N ALA A 120 -20.78 2.54 -13.24
CA ALA A 120 -20.66 3.48 -14.35
C ALA A 120 -19.50 4.49 -14.15
N ILE A 121 -19.36 5.04 -12.94
CA ILE A 121 -18.25 5.92 -12.58
C ILE A 121 -16.93 5.16 -12.69
N SER A 122 -16.84 3.94 -12.16
CA SER A 122 -15.65 3.11 -12.22
C SER A 122 -15.18 2.85 -13.65
N ASN A 123 -16.10 2.50 -14.55
CA ASN A 123 -15.78 2.29 -15.97
C ASN A 123 -15.23 3.57 -16.62
N ARG A 124 -15.88 4.72 -16.39
CA ARG A 124 -15.41 6.02 -16.91
C ARG A 124 -14.04 6.41 -16.37
N LEU A 125 -13.76 6.11 -15.09
CA LEU A 125 -12.44 6.34 -14.49
C LEU A 125 -11.38 5.44 -15.15
N ASN A 126 -11.71 4.19 -15.41
CA ASN A 126 -10.80 3.24 -16.04
C ASN A 126 -10.47 3.62 -17.48
N GLU A 127 -11.45 4.10 -18.25
CA GLU A 127 -11.22 4.62 -19.61
C GLU A 127 -10.28 5.83 -19.61
N ARG A 128 -10.50 6.81 -18.71
CA ARG A 128 -9.60 7.97 -18.57
C ARG A 128 -8.19 7.56 -18.14
N LYS A 129 -8.07 6.57 -17.26
CA LYS A 129 -6.79 6.01 -16.86
C LYS A 129 -6.06 5.43 -18.07
N LYS A 130 -6.71 4.60 -18.89
CA LYS A 130 -6.12 4.05 -20.12
C LYS A 130 -5.63 5.14 -21.07
N MET A 131 -6.40 6.21 -21.26
CA MET A 131 -5.98 7.35 -22.08
C MET A 131 -4.74 8.05 -21.51
N THR A 132 -4.67 8.19 -20.19
CA THR A 132 -3.51 8.78 -19.50
C THR A 132 -2.28 7.88 -19.61
N ASP A 133 -2.45 6.57 -19.43
CA ASP A 133 -1.38 5.58 -19.57
C ASP A 133 -0.83 5.58 -21.01
N ASN A 134 -1.69 5.72 -22.04
CA ASN A 134 -1.26 5.88 -23.43
C ASN A 134 -0.45 7.17 -23.66
N LEU A 135 -0.84 8.29 -23.04
CA LEU A 135 -0.10 9.54 -23.12
C LEU A 135 1.29 9.39 -22.49
N ILE A 136 1.39 8.72 -21.35
CA ILE A 136 2.67 8.43 -20.69
C ILE A 136 3.57 7.59 -21.61
N ALA A 137 3.03 6.57 -22.29
CA ALA A 137 3.79 5.78 -23.25
C ALA A 137 4.32 6.65 -24.41
N ASN A 138 3.49 7.54 -24.97
CA ASN A 138 3.92 8.47 -26.02
C ASN A 138 5.03 9.42 -25.54
N LEU A 139 4.97 9.89 -24.29
CA LEU A 139 6.02 10.73 -23.72
C LEU A 139 7.34 9.96 -23.56
N GLN A 140 7.29 8.68 -23.18
CA GLN A 140 8.48 7.83 -23.14
C GLN A 140 9.10 7.63 -24.52
N ASP A 141 8.28 7.52 -25.57
CA ASP A 141 8.79 7.43 -26.94
C ASP A 141 9.37 8.76 -27.42
N LEU A 142 8.81 9.90 -27.00
CA LEU A 142 9.39 11.22 -27.25
C LEU A 142 10.74 11.38 -26.54
N ASP A 143 10.87 10.89 -25.31
CA ASP A 143 12.14 10.89 -24.58
C ASP A 143 13.23 10.12 -25.33
N LYS A 144 12.90 8.93 -25.85
CA LYS A 144 13.84 8.16 -26.70
C LYS A 144 14.24 8.95 -27.95
N LEU A 145 13.27 9.57 -28.63
CA LEU A 145 13.55 10.37 -29.82
C LEU A 145 14.44 11.58 -29.49
N ARG A 146 14.22 12.23 -28.35
CA ARG A 146 15.09 13.30 -27.86
C ARG A 146 16.52 12.78 -27.67
N ASP A 147 16.67 11.62 -27.05
CA ASP A 147 17.99 11.03 -26.78
C ASP A 147 18.70 10.67 -28.10
N ASP A 148 17.98 10.15 -29.10
CA ASP A 148 18.50 9.90 -30.45
C ASP A 148 18.96 11.19 -31.13
N VAL A 149 18.20 12.28 -31.02
CA VAL A 149 18.58 13.58 -31.57
C VAL A 149 19.85 14.12 -30.89
N VAL A 150 19.97 13.97 -29.57
CA VAL A 150 21.19 14.34 -28.84
C VAL A 150 22.38 13.49 -29.31
N HIS A 151 22.18 12.19 -29.53
CA HIS A 151 23.22 11.31 -30.05
C HIS A 151 23.68 11.73 -31.45
N ILE A 152 22.74 12.02 -32.36
CA ILE A 152 23.05 12.50 -33.72
C ILE A 152 23.83 13.82 -33.66
N ARG A 153 23.46 14.75 -32.77
CA ARG A 153 24.18 16.02 -32.58
C ARG A 153 25.64 15.76 -32.18
N LEU A 154 25.88 14.85 -31.23
CA LEU A 154 27.24 14.48 -30.80
C LEU A 154 28.06 13.86 -31.96
N LEU A 155 27.44 13.02 -32.80
CA LEU A 155 28.10 12.48 -33.99
C LEU A 155 28.52 13.59 -34.96
N PHE A 156 27.68 14.61 -35.15
CA PHE A 156 28.02 15.76 -35.98
C PHE A 156 29.11 16.65 -35.37
N GLU A 157 29.15 16.83 -34.05
CA GLU A 157 30.24 17.55 -33.37
C GLU A 157 31.61 16.92 -33.67
N HIS A 158 31.68 15.59 -33.84
CA HIS A 158 32.89 14.89 -34.23
C HIS A 158 33.14 14.87 -35.75
N LEU A 159 32.09 14.69 -36.55
CA LEU A 159 32.22 14.55 -38.00
C LEU A 159 32.58 15.86 -38.71
N VAL A 160 32.04 16.99 -38.27
CA VAL A 160 32.23 18.29 -38.93
C VAL A 160 33.72 18.69 -39.00
N PRO A 161 34.50 18.67 -37.89
CA PRO A 161 35.93 18.98 -37.95
C PRO A 161 36.72 18.03 -38.86
N MET A 162 36.35 16.74 -38.95
CA MET A 162 37.02 15.79 -39.84
C MET A 162 36.78 16.13 -41.31
N VAL A 163 35.53 16.48 -41.68
CA VAL A 163 35.18 16.87 -43.04
C VAL A 163 35.85 18.20 -43.41
N GLU A 164 35.90 19.17 -42.49
CA GLU A 164 36.63 20.42 -42.69
C GLU A 164 38.12 20.17 -42.90
N THR A 165 38.74 19.27 -42.12
CA THR A 165 40.15 18.89 -42.30
C THR A 165 40.40 18.29 -43.69
N ILE A 166 39.52 17.41 -44.16
CA ILE A 166 39.63 16.82 -45.52
C ILE A 166 39.46 17.92 -46.59
N ASN A 167 38.52 18.84 -46.39
CA ASN A 167 38.28 19.95 -47.31
C ASN A 167 39.50 20.88 -47.42
N GLU A 168 40.26 21.08 -46.33
CA GLU A 168 41.48 21.88 -46.32
C GLU A 168 42.63 21.26 -47.14
N ILE A 169 42.63 19.95 -47.37
CA ILE A 169 43.63 19.26 -48.19
C ILE A 169 43.42 19.55 -49.69
N LEU A 170 42.21 19.94 -50.11
CA LEU A 170 41.91 20.29 -51.49
C LEU A 170 42.56 21.62 -51.90
N VAL A 171 42.87 21.72 -53.20
CA VAL A 171 43.36 22.95 -53.84
C VAL A 171 42.32 24.06 -53.66
N PRO A 172 42.69 25.34 -53.41
CA PRO A 172 41.70 26.37 -53.06
C PRO A 172 40.53 26.55 -54.02
N SER A 173 40.75 26.27 -55.32
CA SER A 173 39.71 26.32 -56.36
C SER A 173 38.67 25.20 -56.27
N GLU A 174 38.97 24.10 -55.57
CA GLU A 174 38.12 22.90 -55.46
C GLU A 174 37.51 22.72 -54.06
N ARG A 175 37.80 23.63 -53.12
CA ARG A 175 37.26 23.55 -51.76
C ARG A 175 35.75 23.75 -51.74
N LEU A 176 35.08 22.94 -50.95
CA LEU A 176 33.64 23.00 -50.74
C LEU A 176 33.28 24.15 -49.79
N PRO A 177 32.07 24.74 -49.92
CA PRO A 177 31.55 25.69 -48.95
C PRO A 177 31.44 25.10 -47.53
N PRO A 178 31.60 25.91 -46.46
CA PRO A 178 31.41 25.45 -45.09
C PRO A 178 30.00 24.88 -44.85
N LEU A 179 29.92 23.85 -43.99
CA LEU A 179 28.65 23.21 -43.65
C LEU A 179 27.81 24.14 -42.74
N ALA A 180 26.58 24.44 -43.15
CA ALA A 180 25.67 25.31 -42.40
C ALA A 180 24.96 24.56 -41.25
N LEU A 181 25.73 23.98 -40.32
CA LEU A 181 25.20 23.16 -39.21
C LEU A 181 25.17 23.88 -37.86
N SER A 182 25.58 25.15 -37.79
CA SER A 182 25.62 25.94 -36.54
C SER A 182 24.29 25.88 -35.79
N ARG A 183 23.15 26.01 -36.47
CA ARG A 183 21.82 25.93 -35.84
C ARG A 183 21.49 24.57 -35.21
N VAL A 184 22.09 23.49 -35.71
CA VAL A 184 21.90 22.12 -35.20
C VAL A 184 22.85 21.86 -34.04
N LEU A 185 24.07 22.39 -34.11
CA LEU A 185 25.10 22.24 -33.09
C LEU A 185 24.93 23.21 -31.91
N ASP A 186 24.33 24.39 -32.10
CA ASP A 186 24.21 25.42 -31.05
C ASP A 186 22.95 25.29 -30.17
N ARG A 187 22.01 24.41 -30.54
CA ARG A 187 20.81 24.19 -29.72
C ARG A 187 21.18 23.38 -28.48
N THR A 188 21.27 24.07 -27.35
CA THR A 188 21.31 23.45 -26.02
C THR A 188 20.02 22.65 -25.83
N PRO A 189 20.07 21.40 -25.33
CA PRO A 189 18.85 20.67 -25.01
C PRO A 189 18.10 21.45 -23.93
N VAL A 190 16.88 21.90 -24.26
CA VAL A 190 15.99 22.52 -23.29
C VAL A 190 15.70 21.46 -22.23
N SER A 191 16.28 21.63 -21.04
CA SER A 191 15.90 20.83 -19.87
C SER A 191 14.46 21.19 -19.52
N THR A 192 13.52 20.35 -19.94
CA THR A 192 12.15 20.37 -19.42
C THR A 192 12.13 19.61 -18.09
N SER A 193 12.88 20.11 -17.11
CA SER A 193 12.77 19.67 -15.73
C SER A 193 12.42 20.90 -14.89
N GLU A 194 11.29 20.79 -14.19
CA GLU A 194 10.76 21.72 -13.18
C GLU A 194 10.05 22.98 -13.71
N SER A 195 8.71 22.90 -13.76
CA SER A 195 7.77 23.85 -13.13
C SER A 195 6.50 24.11 -13.97
N SER A 196 5.35 23.67 -13.44
CA SER A 196 4.19 24.54 -13.24
C SER A 196 3.08 23.77 -12.51
N GLU A 197 3.14 23.84 -11.17
CA GLU A 197 1.90 24.05 -10.45
C GLU A 197 1.30 25.39 -10.91
N GLN A 198 -0.03 25.42 -11.02
CA GLN A 198 -0.83 26.64 -11.14
C GLN A 198 -0.82 27.36 -12.50
N SER A 199 -1.87 27.14 -13.29
CA SER A 199 -2.53 28.21 -14.06
C SER A 199 -3.94 27.79 -14.51
N THR A 200 -4.93 28.37 -13.85
CA THR A 200 -6.31 28.49 -14.36
C THR A 200 -6.34 29.50 -15.51
N PRO A 201 -7.05 29.25 -16.63
CA PRO A 201 -7.17 30.26 -17.68
C PRO A 201 -8.25 31.29 -17.33
N ARG A 202 -7.83 32.54 -17.06
CA ARG A 202 -8.71 33.72 -17.14
C ARG A 202 -8.90 34.09 -18.61
N HIS A 203 -10.15 34.12 -19.04
CA HIS A 203 -10.57 34.55 -20.37
C HIS A 203 -11.02 36.02 -20.29
N ASN A 204 -10.51 36.90 -21.18
CA ASN A 204 -11.26 38.03 -21.72
C ASN A 204 -10.58 38.65 -22.97
N PRO A 205 -11.35 39.33 -23.86
CA PRO A 205 -11.20 39.21 -25.31
C PRO A 205 -10.90 40.56 -26.02
N SER A 206 -10.95 40.53 -27.36
CA SER A 206 -10.90 41.64 -28.35
C SER A 206 -9.50 42.14 -28.70
N GLY A 207 -9.10 42.44 -29.95
CA GLY A 207 -9.64 42.40 -31.33
C GLY A 207 -8.39 42.48 -32.24
N SER A 208 -8.36 42.50 -33.57
CA SER A 208 -9.27 42.66 -34.69
C SER A 208 -8.42 42.39 -35.95
N GLY A 209 -9.00 41.84 -37.02
CA GLY A 209 -8.40 41.82 -38.38
C GLY A 209 -8.21 40.40 -38.93
N SER A 210 -9.18 39.70 -39.55
CA SER A 210 -9.99 39.96 -40.77
C SER A 210 -9.54 39.05 -41.91
N GLN A 211 -10.54 38.46 -42.59
CA GLN A 211 -10.53 37.67 -43.83
C GLN A 211 -10.30 36.15 -43.67
N SER A 212 -11.08 35.24 -44.26
CA SER A 212 -12.33 35.33 -45.03
C SER A 212 -12.81 33.90 -45.33
N ARG A 213 -14.15 33.73 -45.32
CA ARG A 213 -14.95 32.71 -46.05
C ARG A 213 -14.71 31.22 -45.74
N SER A 214 -15.73 30.55 -45.20
CA SER A 214 -16.61 29.63 -45.95
C SER A 214 -17.61 28.93 -45.03
N ALA A 215 -18.75 28.53 -45.59
CA ALA A 215 -20.01 28.26 -44.93
C ALA A 215 -20.20 26.85 -44.33
N VAL A 216 -21.15 26.79 -43.40
CA VAL A 216 -22.21 25.77 -43.19
C VAL A 216 -22.29 25.24 -41.74
N SER A 217 -23.42 25.57 -41.10
CA SER A 217 -24.12 24.97 -39.97
C SER A 217 -23.36 24.13 -38.95
N GLN A 218 -23.29 24.64 -37.71
CA GLN A 218 -23.78 23.93 -36.52
C GLN A 218 -23.81 24.84 -35.28
N ASP A 219 -24.80 24.56 -34.44
CA ASP A 219 -24.80 24.74 -32.97
C ASP A 219 -25.29 26.06 -32.34
N LYS A 220 -26.59 26.08 -31.97
CA LYS A 220 -27.11 26.92 -30.89
C LYS A 220 -27.36 26.05 -29.65
N THR A 221 -26.28 25.92 -28.88
CA THR A 221 -26.24 25.84 -27.41
C THR A 221 -27.56 26.12 -26.68
N THR A 222 -28.17 25.06 -26.12
CA THR A 222 -29.08 25.13 -24.97
C THR A 222 -28.26 25.50 -23.73
N ARG A 223 -28.11 26.80 -23.48
CA ARG A 223 -27.55 27.33 -22.24
C ARG A 223 -28.47 26.99 -21.06
N ILE A 224 -27.89 26.38 -20.02
CA ILE A 224 -28.53 26.14 -18.73
C ILE A 224 -28.66 27.50 -18.01
N SER A 225 -29.88 27.86 -17.61
CA SER A 225 -30.15 29.07 -16.82
C SER A 225 -29.72 28.91 -15.36
N PRO A 226 -29.30 29.98 -14.66
CA PRO A 226 -28.88 29.90 -13.26
C PRO A 226 -30.04 29.55 -12.30
N ILE A 227 -29.71 28.81 -11.25
CA ILE A 227 -30.65 28.34 -10.21
C ILE A 227 -31.00 29.50 -9.27
N GLU A 228 -32.29 29.78 -9.07
CA GLU A 228 -32.79 30.71 -8.05
C GLU A 228 -32.67 30.09 -6.65
N GLU A 229 -32.03 30.81 -5.71
CA GLU A 229 -31.96 30.42 -4.30
C GLU A 229 -33.31 30.64 -3.60
N VAL A 230 -33.94 29.54 -3.18
CA VAL A 230 -35.14 29.57 -2.33
C VAL A 230 -34.70 29.70 -0.86
N ARG A 231 -35.02 30.82 -0.21
CA ARG A 231 -34.91 30.94 1.25
C ARG A 231 -36.05 30.19 1.94
N VAL A 232 -35.70 29.15 2.69
CA VAL A 232 -36.65 28.41 3.53
C VAL A 232 -36.96 29.25 4.78
N VAL A 233 -38.22 29.63 4.95
CA VAL A 233 -38.73 30.25 6.18
C VAL A 233 -39.25 29.16 7.09
N ASP A 234 -38.66 29.01 8.27
CA ASP A 234 -39.12 28.11 9.33
C ASP A 234 -40.52 28.53 9.80
N ARG A 235 -41.54 27.75 9.44
CA ARG A 235 -42.87 27.84 10.06
C ARG A 235 -42.87 27.00 11.33
N ARG A 236 -42.51 27.62 12.46
CA ARG A 236 -42.93 27.12 13.77
C ARG A 236 -44.38 27.53 14.03
N LYS A 237 -45.25 26.54 14.24
CA LYS A 237 -46.47 26.64 15.04
C LYS A 237 -46.63 25.35 15.81
#